data_AF-A0AAW8D7V4-F1
#
_entry.id   AF-A0AAW8D7V4-F1
#
_cell.length_a   1.000
_cell.length_b   1.000
_cell.length_c   1.000
_cell.angle_alpha   90.00
_cell.angle_beta   90.00
_cell.angle_gamma   90.00
#
_symmetry.space_group_name_H-M   'P 1'
#
loop_
_entity.id
_entity.type
_entity.pdbx_description
1 polymer ?
#
loop_
_entity_poly.entity_id
_entity_poly.type
_entity_poly.pdbx_seq_one_letter_code
_entity_poly.pdbx_strand_id
1 'polypeptide(L)'
;MAREKTTARESATAQLVQGRPVATLGRGLTLIKTGRTPRPVVRPEDNTTVLLKKAARALNKPGIDRSVVFRGPNAARIFAYYADPQDPTRVVREAADGTKVVGSLVDGKFRASKA
;
A
#
# COMPACT_ATOMS: atom_id res chain seq x y z
N MET A 1 -2.13 11.18 -49.84
CA MET A 1 -1.35 12.12 -49.00
C MET A 1 -1.31 11.60 -47.57
N ALA A 2 -0.37 10.70 -47.26
CA ALA A 2 -0.17 10.14 -45.92
C ALA A 2 0.85 11.00 -45.16
N ARG A 3 0.56 11.37 -43.90
CA ARG A 3 1.51 12.08 -43.04
C ARG A 3 2.16 11.07 -42.10
N GLU A 4 3.46 10.84 -42.28
CA GLU A 4 4.30 10.08 -41.36
C GLU A 4 4.39 10.80 -40.01
N LYS A 5 4.22 10.03 -38.94
CA LYS A 5 4.30 10.49 -37.55
C LYS A 5 5.71 10.20 -37.06
N THR A 6 6.61 11.18 -37.14
CA THR A 6 7.97 11.08 -36.57
C THR A 6 7.88 11.02 -35.05
N THR A 7 8.22 9.88 -34.47
CA THR A 7 8.45 9.73 -33.03
C THR A 7 9.82 10.31 -32.69
N ALA A 8 9.84 11.48 -32.07
CA ALA A 8 11.07 12.04 -31.51
C ALA A 8 11.52 11.19 -30.33
N ARG A 9 12.70 10.58 -30.44
CA ARG A 9 13.40 9.94 -29.32
C ARG A 9 13.71 11.03 -28.29
N GLU A 10 13.23 10.81 -27.07
CA GLU A 10 13.57 11.59 -25.88
C GLU A 10 15.07 11.44 -25.62
N SER A 11 15.84 12.48 -25.91
CA SER A 11 17.26 12.56 -25.57
C SER A 11 17.39 12.56 -24.05
N ALA A 12 17.86 11.45 -23.48
CA ALA A 12 18.29 11.39 -22.09
C ALA A 12 19.40 12.42 -21.89
N THR A 13 19.07 13.54 -21.25
CA THR A 13 20.03 14.56 -20.84
C THR A 13 21.13 13.89 -20.01
N ALA A 14 22.35 13.86 -20.55
CA ALA A 14 23.53 13.42 -19.82
C ALA A 14 23.71 14.36 -18.61
N GLN A 15 23.39 13.86 -17.43
CA GLN A 15 23.54 14.61 -16.20
C GLN A 15 25.04 14.68 -15.87
N LEU A 16 25.65 15.85 -16.06
CA LEU A 16 27.03 16.11 -15.66
C LEU A 16 27.11 16.06 -14.13
N VAL A 17 27.62 14.96 -13.58
CA VAL A 17 27.81 14.79 -12.14
C VAL A 17 29.19 15.31 -11.74
N GLN A 18 29.24 16.34 -10.90
CA GLN A 18 30.49 16.84 -10.32
C GLN A 18 30.84 16.06 -9.03
N GLY A 19 32.06 15.51 -8.95
CA GLY A 19 32.54 14.84 -7.74
C GLY A 19 33.87 14.11 -7.93
N ARG A 20 34.39 13.52 -6.86
CA ARG A 20 35.66 12.76 -6.89
C ARG A 20 35.36 11.29 -7.22
N PRO A 21 35.96 10.70 -8.27
CA PRO A 21 35.82 9.27 -8.53
C PRO A 21 36.47 8.46 -7.38
N VAL A 22 35.75 7.44 -6.91
CA VAL A 22 36.19 6.57 -5.80
C VAL A 22 36.53 5.16 -6.30
N ALA A 23 35.82 4.69 -7.31
CA ALA A 23 36.11 3.41 -7.95
C ALA A 23 35.50 3.34 -9.35
N THR A 24 36.16 2.60 -10.25
CA THR A 24 35.58 2.21 -11.54
C THR A 24 35.11 0.77 -11.43
N LEU A 25 33.82 0.56 -11.68
CA LEU A 25 33.20 -0.76 -11.73
C LEU A 25 33.29 -1.27 -13.19
N GLY A 26 33.30 -2.59 -13.37
CA GLY A 26 33.25 -3.18 -14.71
C GLY A 26 32.03 -2.71 -15.52
N ARG A 27 32.13 -2.78 -16.85
CA ARG A 27 31.08 -2.34 -17.81
C ARG A 27 30.87 -0.82 -17.91
N GLY A 28 31.94 -0.04 -17.68
CA GLY A 28 31.91 1.41 -17.90
C GLY A 28 31.19 2.22 -16.82
N LEU A 29 31.01 1.64 -15.64
CA LEU A 29 30.36 2.30 -14.50
C LEU A 29 31.42 2.91 -13.58
N THR A 30 31.21 4.13 -13.06
CA THR A 30 32.13 4.79 -12.13
C THR A 30 31.37 5.28 -10.90
N LEU A 31 31.84 4.91 -9.71
CA LEU A 31 31.38 5.43 -8.43
C LEU A 31 32.02 6.80 -8.20
N ILE A 32 31.20 7.85 -8.14
CA ILE A 32 31.62 9.22 -7.88
C ILE A 32 31.10 9.63 -6.50
N LYS A 33 32.01 10.07 -5.60
CA LYS A 33 31.63 10.73 -4.35
C LYS A 33 31.21 12.15 -4.66
N THR A 34 29.91 12.36 -4.76
CA THR A 34 29.29 13.68 -4.72
C THR A 34 29.33 14.18 -3.28
N GLY A 35 29.47 15.49 -3.06
CA GLY A 35 29.36 16.10 -1.72
C GLY A 35 27.97 15.86 -1.08
N ARG A 36 27.62 16.58 0.00
CA ARG A 36 26.23 16.59 0.51
C ARG A 36 25.33 17.01 -0.66
N THR A 37 24.57 16.06 -1.20
CA THR A 37 23.50 16.36 -2.14
C THR A 37 22.50 17.25 -1.42
N PRO A 38 22.11 18.40 -2.00
CA PRO A 38 21.00 19.17 -1.47
C PRO A 38 19.82 18.22 -1.34
N ARG A 39 19.33 18.05 -0.11
CA ARG A 39 18.14 17.23 0.12
C ARG A 39 17.03 17.88 -0.72
N PRO A 40 16.31 17.13 -1.57
CA PRO A 40 15.23 17.71 -2.36
C PRO A 40 14.30 18.44 -1.40
N VAL A 41 13.91 19.67 -1.78
CA VAL A 41 12.98 20.48 -0.99
C VAL A 41 11.64 19.74 -0.99
N VAL A 42 11.39 18.97 0.05
CA VAL A 42 10.12 18.27 0.25
C VAL A 42 9.11 19.32 0.69
N ARG A 43 7.98 19.39 0.01
CA ARG A 43 6.89 20.26 0.44
C ARG A 43 6.45 19.82 1.85
N PRO A 44 6.07 20.74 2.75
CA PRO A 44 5.71 20.39 4.11
C PRO A 44 4.66 19.27 4.22
N GLU A 45 3.72 19.20 3.26
CA GLU A 45 2.67 18.19 3.16
C GLU A 45 3.15 16.76 2.82
N ASP A 46 4.32 16.65 2.18
CA ASP A 46 4.95 15.40 1.74
C ASP A 46 6.01 14.91 2.73
N ASN A 47 6.19 15.65 3.84
CA ASN A 47 7.06 15.23 4.93
C ASN A 47 6.51 13.93 5.54
N THR A 48 7.38 12.92 5.71
CA THR A 48 7.07 11.60 6.26
C THR A 48 6.25 11.68 7.55
N THR A 49 6.53 12.64 8.44
CA THR A 49 5.78 12.80 9.70
C THR A 49 4.33 13.20 9.46
N VAL A 50 4.06 14.02 8.45
CA VAL A 50 2.71 14.47 8.08
C VAL A 50 1.96 13.33 7.39
N LEU A 51 2.62 12.63 6.47
CA LEU A 51 2.05 11.46 5.78
C LEU A 51 1.71 10.33 6.75
N LEU A 52 2.59 10.03 7.72
CA LEU A 52 2.36 9.00 8.73
C LEU A 52 1.15 9.35 9.62
N LYS A 53 1.00 10.62 10.02
CA LYS A 53 -0.20 11.08 10.75
C LYS A 53 -1.47 10.99 9.91
N LYS A 54 -1.41 11.33 8.62
CA LYS A 54 -2.56 11.18 7.70
C LYS A 54 -2.92 9.70 7.51
N ALA A 55 -1.95 8.82 7.35
CA ALA A 55 -2.14 7.38 7.25
C ALA A 55 -2.72 6.81 8.55
N ALA A 56 -2.14 7.15 9.71
CA ALA A 56 -2.67 6.75 11.01
C ALA A 56 -4.12 7.24 11.20
N ARG A 57 -4.46 8.46 10.79
CA ARG A 57 -5.84 8.97 10.82
C ARG A 57 -6.76 8.26 9.83
N ALA A 58 -6.28 7.93 8.64
CA ALA A 58 -7.08 7.19 7.64
C ALA A 58 -7.36 5.76 8.11
N LEU A 59 -6.40 5.12 8.77
CA LEU A 59 -6.51 3.78 9.34
C LEU A 59 -7.27 3.78 10.68
N ASN A 60 -7.18 4.85 11.48
CA ASN A 60 -7.91 5.01 12.75
C ASN A 60 -9.32 5.58 12.57
N LYS A 61 -9.67 6.12 11.40
CA LYS A 61 -11.08 6.42 11.11
C LYS A 61 -11.83 5.09 11.18
N PRO A 62 -12.94 4.99 11.93
CA PRO A 62 -13.79 3.81 11.89
C PRO A 62 -14.06 3.54 10.41
N GLY A 63 -13.55 2.40 9.94
CA GLY A 63 -13.61 2.04 8.54
C GLY A 63 -15.03 2.12 8.02
N ILE A 64 -15.13 2.32 6.70
CA ILE A 64 -16.27 1.98 5.85
C ILE A 64 -17.44 1.42 6.68
N ASP A 65 -18.51 2.22 6.85
CA ASP A 65 -19.68 1.85 7.63
C ASP A 65 -20.05 0.39 7.34
N ARG A 66 -20.01 -0.48 8.36
CA ARG A 66 -20.20 -1.93 8.17
C ARG A 66 -21.53 -2.26 7.50
N SER A 67 -22.54 -1.39 7.61
CA SER A 67 -23.81 -1.53 6.88
C SER A 67 -23.63 -1.58 5.36
N VAL A 68 -22.53 -1.04 4.81
CA VAL A 68 -22.26 -1.14 3.37
C VAL A 68 -21.82 -2.53 2.91
N VAL A 69 -21.31 -3.36 3.82
CA VAL A 69 -20.97 -4.76 3.52
C VAL A 69 -22.24 -5.58 3.36
N PHE A 70 -23.27 -5.27 4.14
CA PHE A 70 -24.53 -6.00 4.20
C PHE A 70 -25.63 -5.31 3.38
N ARG A 71 -25.36 -5.01 2.10
CA ARG A 71 -26.34 -4.38 1.19
C ARG A 71 -26.99 -5.36 0.23
N GLY A 72 -28.22 -5.04 -0.19
CA GLY A 72 -28.95 -5.77 -1.23
C GLY A 72 -29.84 -6.91 -0.71
N PRO A 73 -30.58 -7.59 -1.60
CA PRO A 73 -31.59 -8.57 -1.22
C PRO A 73 -31.02 -9.81 -0.51
N ASN A 74 -29.71 -10.03 -0.60
CA ASN A 74 -29.01 -11.16 0.00
C ASN A 74 -28.17 -10.78 1.24
N ALA A 75 -28.37 -9.61 1.84
CA ALA A 75 -27.60 -9.13 2.98
C ALA A 75 -27.51 -10.18 4.12
N ALA A 76 -28.58 -10.91 4.39
CA ALA A 76 -28.63 -11.96 5.40
C ALA A 76 -27.71 -13.18 5.14
N ARG A 77 -27.20 -13.34 3.90
CA ARG A 77 -26.28 -14.42 3.50
C ARG A 77 -24.83 -13.95 3.39
N ILE A 78 -24.57 -12.65 3.55
CA ILE A 78 -23.23 -12.07 3.51
C ILE A 78 -22.65 -12.11 4.92
N PHE A 79 -21.38 -12.49 5.02
CA PHE A 79 -20.62 -12.44 6.27
C PHE A 79 -19.37 -11.60 6.08
N ALA A 80 -19.06 -10.77 7.05
CA ALA A 80 -17.77 -10.09 7.15
C ALA A 80 -16.80 -10.94 7.97
N TYR A 81 -15.52 -10.91 7.61
CA TYR A 81 -14.46 -11.65 8.28
C TYR A 81 -13.35 -10.69 8.69
N TYR A 82 -12.85 -10.83 9.91
CA TYR A 82 -11.69 -10.10 10.40
C TYR A 82 -10.90 -10.94 11.41
N ALA A 83 -9.60 -10.69 11.54
CA ALA A 83 -8.76 -11.37 12.51
C ALA A 83 -9.20 -11.01 13.94
N ASP A 84 -9.24 -11.99 14.84
CA ASP A 84 -9.52 -11.74 16.24
C ASP A 84 -8.37 -10.91 16.85
N PRO A 85 -8.65 -9.73 17.42
CA PRO A 85 -7.61 -8.88 17.99
C PRO A 85 -6.93 -9.47 19.24
N GLN A 86 -7.54 -10.46 19.90
CA GLN A 86 -6.96 -11.16 21.04
C GLN A 86 -6.08 -12.34 20.61
N ASP A 87 -6.40 -13.00 19.49
CA ASP A 87 -5.67 -14.14 18.96
C ASP A 87 -5.69 -14.12 17.42
N PRO A 88 -4.61 -13.64 16.76
CA PRO A 88 -4.56 -13.53 15.30
C PRO A 88 -4.67 -14.86 14.54
N THR A 89 -4.57 -16.00 15.22
CA THR A 89 -4.79 -17.32 14.61
C THR A 89 -6.28 -17.64 14.42
N ARG A 90 -7.16 -16.83 15.02
CA ARG A 90 -8.61 -16.94 14.92
C ARG A 90 -9.18 -15.84 14.03
N VAL A 91 -10.36 -16.14 13.49
CA VAL A 91 -11.13 -15.26 12.65
C VAL A 91 -12.50 -15.06 13.29
N VAL A 92 -12.97 -13.82 13.31
CA VAL A 92 -14.34 -13.48 13.66
C VAL A 92 -15.17 -13.39 12.39
N ARG A 93 -16.29 -14.11 12.37
CA ARG A 93 -17.34 -13.99 11.35
C ARG A 93 -18.48 -13.16 11.91
N GLU A 94 -18.81 -12.07 11.23
CA GLU A 94 -19.89 -11.15 11.59
C GLU A 94 -21.02 -11.23 10.55
N ALA A 95 -22.25 -11.40 11.04
CA ALA A 95 -23.47 -11.40 10.22
C ALA A 95 -24.10 -10.00 10.14
N ALA A 96 -25.08 -9.82 9.24
CA ALA A 96 -25.74 -8.55 9.01
C ALA A 96 -26.49 -7.99 10.24
N ASP A 97 -26.93 -8.86 11.15
CA ASP A 97 -27.57 -8.51 12.42
C ASP A 97 -26.57 -8.14 13.53
N GLY A 98 -25.27 -8.16 13.22
CA GLY A 98 -24.19 -7.90 14.18
C GLY A 98 -23.77 -9.13 15.00
N THR A 99 -24.38 -10.29 14.76
CA THR A 99 -23.98 -11.54 15.43
C THR A 99 -22.55 -11.91 15.04
N LYS A 100 -21.71 -12.15 16.05
CA LYS A 100 -20.29 -12.50 15.88
C LYS A 100 -20.01 -13.90 16.37
N VAL A 101 -19.29 -14.66 15.55
CA VAL A 101 -18.84 -16.02 15.87
C VAL A 101 -17.34 -16.10 15.65
N VAL A 102 -16.61 -16.56 16.65
CA VAL A 102 -15.16 -16.82 16.55
C VAL A 102 -14.93 -18.22 16.00
N GLY A 103 -13.88 -18.39 15.21
CA GLY A 103 -13.50 -19.66 14.62
C GLY A 103 -12.22 -19.59 13.81
N SER A 104 -12.05 -20.53 12.89
CA SER A 104 -10.88 -20.61 12.00
C SER A 104 -11.32 -20.87 10.56
N LEU A 105 -10.48 -20.44 9.61
CA LEU A 105 -10.63 -20.85 8.21
C LEU A 105 -9.87 -22.17 8.00
N VAL A 106 -10.60 -23.24 7.69
CA VAL A 106 -10.07 -24.58 7.41
C VAL A 106 -10.55 -24.98 6.02
N ASP A 107 -9.62 -25.30 5.12
CA ASP A 107 -9.91 -25.63 3.71
C ASP A 107 -10.78 -24.57 2.99
N GLY A 108 -10.52 -23.29 3.27
CA GLY A 108 -11.28 -22.16 2.72
C GLY A 108 -12.69 -22.01 3.31
N LYS A 109 -13.07 -22.81 4.32
CA LYS A 109 -14.38 -22.75 4.98
C LYS A 109 -14.24 -22.29 6.42
N PHE A 110 -15.15 -21.42 6.84
CA PHE A 110 -15.23 -21.00 8.23
C PHE A 110 -15.76 -22.14 9.11
N ARG A 111 -15.00 -22.50 10.15
CA ARG A 111 -15.37 -23.45 11.20
C ARG A 111 -15.45 -22.69 12.51
N ALA A 112 -16.66 -22.62 13.08
CA ALA A 112 -16.85 -22.00 14.39
C ALA A 112 -16.07 -22.80 15.45
N SER A 113 -15.34 -22.10 16.32
CA SER A 113 -14.78 -22.73 17.52
C SER A 113 -15.95 -23.02 18.45
N LYS A 114 -16.11 -24.29 18.86
CA LYS A 114 -17.02 -24.59 19.98
C LYS A 114 -16.45 -23.89 21.23
N ALA A 115 -17.32 -23.18 21.93
CA ALA A 115 -17.03 -22.69 23.28
C ALA A 115 -16.82 -23.86 24.25
#